data_AF-A0A9C7UWJ3-F1
#
_entry.id   AF-A0A9C7UWJ3-F1
#
_cell.length_a   1.000
_cell.length_b   1.000
_cell.length_c   1.000
_cell.angle_alpha   90.00
_cell.angle_beta   90.00
_cell.angle_gamma   90.00
#
_symmetry.space_group_name_H-M   'P 1'
#
loop_
_entity.id
_entity.type
_entity.pdbx_description
1 polymer ?
#
loop_
_entity_poly.entity_id
_entity_poly.type
_entity_poly.pdbx_seq_one_letter_code
_entity_poly.pdbx_strand_id
1 'polypeptide(L)'
;MMQEIQIDWEELTSAATQCVDWAGLSWSRWHELNLIRSVKRPYLPGVYRIRHANYAGLIYIGETGQKKGLNGRRLPALADNVYADKQTLALNPDPKGEPHTAAPSLVRLCERAGDHELQVSYATPRGAEHGKWKRRGIEAALIALHRLATERSPWAFERRPQHDDWSDHAPSLSWDNWRNPQSGSWMGLDWTPVQRLSSLSASSVPEVGVYRIWDENDDETLRYIGEGSVVSRLESHVAIDGQDALFSAASLPDPARGTNEKHRKDIEVELIGAHTFGTGVPPARQFNRDPTMGSFSGFSQSRLF
;
A
#
# COMPACT_ATOMS: atom_id res chain seq x y z
N MET A 1 -7.28 -5.81 23.32
CA MET A 1 -7.98 -6.29 22.13
C MET A 1 -7.89 -5.21 21.06
N MET A 2 -7.34 -5.51 19.88
CA MET A 2 -7.75 -4.77 18.69
C MET A 2 -9.20 -5.17 18.40
N GLN A 3 -10.06 -4.22 18.05
CA GLN A 3 -11.38 -4.57 17.51
C GLN A 3 -11.14 -5.44 16.28
N GLU A 4 -11.80 -6.59 16.25
CA GLU A 4 -11.86 -7.45 15.08
C GLU A 4 -12.52 -6.61 13.96
N ILE A 5 -11.72 -6.21 12.96
CA ILE A 5 -12.27 -5.49 11.80
C ILE A 5 -13.00 -6.54 10.98
N GLN A 6 -14.32 -6.62 11.14
CA GLN A 6 -15.17 -7.34 10.21
C GLN A 6 -15.22 -6.54 8.91
N ILE A 7 -14.76 -7.13 7.82
CA ILE A 7 -15.05 -6.61 6.48
C ILE A 7 -16.51 -6.93 6.23
N ASP A 8 -17.35 -5.90 6.14
CA ASP A 8 -18.66 -6.03 5.53
C ASP A 8 -18.47 -6.05 4.01
N TRP A 9 -18.56 -7.25 3.43
CA TRP A 9 -18.34 -7.45 2.00
C TRP A 9 -19.46 -6.85 1.15
N GLU A 10 -20.65 -6.61 1.72
CA GLU A 10 -21.78 -6.03 1.00
C GLU A 10 -21.69 -4.50 0.90
N GLU A 11 -20.90 -3.86 1.78
CA GLU A 11 -20.69 -2.41 1.79
C GLU A 11 -19.40 -1.95 1.09
N LEU A 12 -18.58 -2.86 0.54
CA LEU A 12 -17.32 -2.53 -0.16
C LEU A 12 -17.57 -1.87 -1.52
N THR A 13 -17.98 -0.61 -1.48
CA THR A 13 -18.17 0.24 -2.66
C THR A 13 -17.10 1.34 -2.72
N SER A 14 -16.91 1.92 -3.91
CA SER A 14 -16.09 3.12 -4.06
C SER A 14 -16.51 4.25 -3.10
N ALA A 15 -17.81 4.40 -2.83
CA ALA A 15 -18.34 5.38 -1.88
C ALA A 15 -17.89 5.08 -0.44
N ALA A 16 -17.88 3.80 -0.03
CA ALA A 16 -17.42 3.39 1.29
C ALA A 16 -15.96 3.78 1.57
N THR A 17 -15.11 3.81 0.53
CA THR A 17 -13.71 4.27 0.67
C THR A 17 -13.58 5.74 1.08
N GLN A 18 -14.68 6.51 1.03
CA GLN A 18 -14.74 7.92 1.37
C GLN A 18 -15.44 8.21 2.70
N CYS A 19 -15.99 7.18 3.35
CA CYS A 19 -16.65 7.28 4.66
C CYS A 19 -15.67 7.66 5.77
N VAL A 20 -16.20 8.28 6.83
CA VAL A 20 -15.41 8.81 7.98
C VAL A 20 -14.83 7.71 8.87
N ASP A 21 -15.32 6.49 8.75
CA ASP A 21 -14.96 5.30 9.51
C ASP A 21 -14.35 4.18 8.63
N TRP A 22 -14.08 4.48 7.36
CA TRP A 22 -13.54 3.51 6.40
C TRP A 22 -12.29 2.79 6.92
N ALA A 23 -12.27 1.46 6.76
CA ALA A 23 -11.23 0.55 7.25
C ALA A 23 -11.04 0.59 8.77
N GLY A 24 -12.08 0.94 9.53
CA GLY A 24 -12.04 1.04 10.99
C GLY A 24 -11.22 2.23 11.50
N LEU A 25 -10.96 3.22 10.65
CA LEU A 25 -10.17 4.41 10.99
C LEU A 25 -11.06 5.63 11.15
N SER A 26 -10.79 6.44 12.18
CA SER A 26 -11.47 7.73 12.38
C SER A 26 -10.86 8.80 11.47
N TRP A 27 -11.33 8.86 10.22
CA TRP A 27 -10.95 9.88 9.26
C TRP A 27 -11.55 11.24 9.61
N SER A 28 -10.80 12.30 9.38
CA SER A 28 -11.35 13.65 9.41
C SER A 28 -12.45 13.80 8.36
N ARG A 29 -13.29 14.83 8.52
CA ARG A 29 -14.06 15.32 7.37
C ARG A 29 -13.11 15.67 6.21
N TRP A 30 -13.66 15.71 5.01
CA TRP A 30 -12.96 16.21 3.84
C TRP A 30 -12.71 17.73 3.97
N HIS A 31 -11.52 18.16 3.57
CA HIS A 31 -11.10 19.55 3.54
C HIS A 31 -10.54 19.87 2.16
N GLU A 32 -10.80 21.07 1.64
CA GLU A 32 -10.13 21.54 0.43
C GLU A 32 -8.61 21.53 0.61
N LEU A 33 -7.90 20.95 -0.35
CA LEU A 33 -6.45 20.76 -0.26
C LEU A 33 -5.70 22.10 -0.24
N ASN A 34 -6.16 23.09 -1.01
CA ASN A 34 -5.59 24.46 -1.01
C ASN A 34 -5.74 25.18 0.35
N LEU A 35 -6.74 24.81 1.15
CA LEU A 35 -6.98 25.40 2.48
C LEU A 35 -6.27 24.62 3.60
N ILE A 36 -5.51 23.58 3.29
CA ILE A 36 -4.95 22.68 4.30
C ILE A 36 -4.09 23.44 5.30
N ARG A 37 -3.38 24.51 4.92
CA ARG A 37 -2.56 25.32 5.84
C ARG A 37 -3.36 25.91 7.01
N SER A 38 -4.63 26.25 6.79
CA SER A 38 -5.52 26.84 7.79
C SER A 38 -6.26 25.81 8.65
N VAL A 39 -6.19 24.53 8.27
CA VAL A 39 -6.84 23.43 9.01
C VAL A 39 -5.98 23.00 10.19
N LYS A 40 -6.52 23.05 11.40
CA LYS A 40 -5.89 22.47 12.59
C LYS A 40 -5.84 20.95 12.47
N ARG A 41 -4.64 20.37 12.42
CA ARG A 41 -4.42 18.92 12.32
C ARG A 41 -3.74 18.36 13.57
N PRO A 42 -3.85 17.04 13.83
CA PRO A 42 -3.11 16.39 14.90
C PRO A 42 -1.58 16.52 14.73
N TYR A 43 -0.85 16.65 15.84
CA TYR A 43 0.62 16.65 15.85
C TYR A 43 1.22 15.23 15.84
N LEU A 44 0.46 14.24 15.41
CA LEU A 44 0.81 12.83 15.42
C LEU A 44 1.09 12.32 14.00
N PRO A 45 1.98 11.33 13.82
CA PRO A 45 2.09 10.58 12.58
C PRO A 45 0.75 9.99 12.16
N GLY A 46 0.56 9.78 10.86
CA GLY A 46 -0.70 9.29 10.35
C GLY A 46 -0.70 9.04 8.85
N VAL A 47 -1.90 8.84 8.34
CA VAL A 47 -2.20 8.64 6.92
C VAL A 47 -3.19 9.69 6.43
N TYR A 48 -3.17 9.95 5.14
CA TYR A 48 -4.10 10.84 4.47
C TYR A 48 -4.53 10.26 3.14
N ARG A 49 -5.72 10.65 2.70
CA ARG A 49 -6.31 10.28 1.42
C ARG A 49 -6.78 11.54 0.71
N ILE A 50 -6.72 11.50 -0.62
CA ILE A 50 -7.11 12.61 -1.50
C ILE A 50 -8.15 12.09 -2.47
N ARG A 51 -9.19 12.90 -2.67
CA ARG A 51 -10.20 12.69 -3.70
C ARG A 51 -10.33 13.96 -4.55
N HIS A 52 -11.01 13.82 -5.67
CA HIS A 52 -11.49 14.94 -6.48
C HIS A 52 -13.02 14.91 -6.45
N ALA A 53 -13.69 16.06 -6.29
CA ALA A 53 -15.15 16.10 -6.14
C ALA A 53 -15.89 15.43 -7.31
N ASN A 54 -15.37 15.62 -8.53
CA ASN A 54 -15.97 15.13 -9.78
C ASN A 54 -15.51 13.73 -10.23
N TYR A 55 -14.65 13.03 -9.46
CA TYR A 55 -14.19 11.68 -9.82
C TYR A 55 -14.51 10.65 -8.75
N ALA A 56 -14.92 9.46 -9.19
CA ALA A 56 -15.19 8.34 -8.30
C ALA A 56 -13.88 7.78 -7.70
N GLY A 57 -13.94 7.36 -6.45
CA GLY A 57 -12.83 6.72 -5.73
C GLY A 57 -11.79 7.70 -5.18
N LEU A 58 -10.68 7.13 -4.72
CA LEU A 58 -9.55 7.87 -4.17
C LEU A 58 -8.51 8.12 -5.25
N ILE A 59 -7.99 9.34 -5.29
CA ILE A 59 -6.92 9.75 -6.18
C ILE A 59 -5.56 9.39 -5.58
N TYR A 60 -5.40 9.54 -4.27
CA TYR A 60 -4.13 9.27 -3.61
C TYR A 60 -4.34 8.82 -2.17
N ILE A 61 -3.50 7.92 -1.70
CA ILE A 61 -3.36 7.53 -0.29
C ILE A 61 -1.88 7.68 0.05
N GLY A 62 -1.57 8.28 1.19
CA GLY A 62 -0.20 8.52 1.62
C GLY A 62 -0.03 8.53 3.13
N GLU A 63 1.22 8.44 3.57
CA GLU A 63 1.61 8.50 4.99
C GLU A 63 2.49 9.70 5.33
N THR A 64 2.52 10.05 6.62
CA THR A 64 3.53 10.94 7.15
C THR A 64 3.92 10.60 8.58
N GLY A 65 5.22 10.58 8.84
CA GLY A 65 5.80 10.63 10.19
C GLY A 65 6.85 11.73 10.32
N GLN A 66 6.71 12.79 9.52
CA GLN A 66 7.59 13.96 9.60
C GLN A 66 7.47 14.66 10.96
N LYS A 67 8.39 15.59 11.26
CA LYS A 67 8.29 16.43 12.45
C LYS A 67 6.93 17.14 12.48
N LYS A 68 6.21 17.03 13.60
CA LYS A 68 4.81 17.47 13.81
C LYS A 68 3.73 16.61 13.11
N GLY A 69 4.09 15.45 12.56
CA GLY A 69 3.14 14.49 12.00
C GLY A 69 2.27 15.07 10.89
N LEU A 70 0.95 14.82 10.97
CA LEU A 70 -0.03 15.37 10.04
C LEU A 70 -0.04 16.90 10.03
N ASN A 71 0.19 17.56 11.16
CA ASN A 71 0.34 19.02 11.25
C ASN A 71 1.70 19.54 10.71
N GLY A 72 2.57 18.64 10.25
CA GLY A 72 3.86 18.96 9.65
C GLY A 72 3.76 19.49 8.22
N ARG A 73 4.93 19.60 7.56
CA ARG A 73 5.06 20.21 6.22
C ARG A 73 4.54 19.35 5.08
N ARG A 74 4.31 18.04 5.27
CA ARG A 74 3.98 17.11 4.17
C ARG A 74 2.74 17.54 3.38
N LEU A 75 1.61 17.75 4.06
CA LEU A 75 0.34 18.14 3.44
C LEU A 75 0.37 19.59 2.88
N PRO A 76 0.88 20.60 3.62
CA PRO A 76 1.10 21.93 3.05
C PRO A 76 1.99 21.91 1.80
N ALA A 77 3.11 21.19 1.82
CA ALA A 77 4.00 21.10 0.67
C ALA A 77 3.31 20.43 -0.52
N LEU A 78 2.49 19.40 -0.29
CA LEU A 78 1.68 18.82 -1.36
C LEU A 78 0.76 19.85 -2.00
N ALA A 79 0.01 20.60 -1.19
CA ALA A 79 -0.84 21.68 -1.68
C ALA A 79 -0.01 22.73 -2.45
N ASP A 80 1.08 23.23 -1.87
CA ASP A 80 1.92 24.24 -2.53
C ASP A 80 2.43 23.76 -3.90
N ASN A 81 2.82 22.48 -4.01
CA ASN A 81 3.30 21.92 -5.29
C ASN A 81 2.17 21.74 -6.33
N VAL A 82 0.94 21.46 -5.89
CA VAL A 82 -0.21 21.26 -6.78
C VAL A 82 -0.78 22.59 -7.28
N TYR A 83 -0.79 23.60 -6.42
CA TYR A 83 -1.37 24.91 -6.69
C TYR A 83 -0.32 25.98 -7.04
N ALA A 84 0.95 25.60 -7.20
CA ALA A 84 1.99 26.51 -7.67
C ALA A 84 1.65 27.01 -9.09
N ASP A 85 1.81 28.31 -9.31
CA ASP A 85 1.71 28.89 -10.64
C ASP A 85 2.73 28.22 -11.59
N LYS A 86 2.35 28.03 -12.86
CA LYS A 86 3.19 27.44 -13.91
C LYS A 86 4.53 28.17 -14.04
N GLN A 87 4.54 29.49 -13.82
CA GLN A 87 5.78 30.28 -13.82
C GLN A 87 6.64 30.03 -12.57
N THR A 88 6.02 29.74 -11.42
CA THR A 88 6.72 29.36 -10.18
C THR A 88 7.34 27.96 -10.28
N LEU A 89 6.66 27.01 -10.93
CA LEU A 89 7.19 25.67 -11.22
C LEU A 89 8.35 25.70 -12.23
N ALA A 90 8.30 26.59 -13.23
CA ALA A 90 9.36 26.75 -14.23
C ALA A 90 10.61 27.46 -13.69
N LEU A 91 10.44 28.43 -12.78
CA LEU A 91 11.53 29.20 -12.17
C LEU A 91 12.17 28.50 -10.97
N ASN A 92 11.52 27.48 -10.43
CA ASN A 92 11.99 26.77 -9.24
C ASN A 92 11.73 25.26 -9.37
N PRO A 93 12.42 24.57 -10.30
CA PRO A 93 12.22 23.13 -10.47
C PRO A 93 12.55 22.33 -9.20
N ASP A 94 13.42 22.85 -8.32
CA ASP A 94 13.64 22.40 -6.93
C ASP A 94 14.59 23.35 -6.15
N PRO A 95 14.14 24.18 -5.18
CA PRO A 95 15.02 24.85 -4.24
C PRO A 95 15.12 24.07 -2.92
N LYS A 96 15.84 22.94 -2.92
CA LYS A 96 16.26 22.20 -1.71
C LYS A 96 15.16 21.47 -0.93
N GLY A 97 14.13 20.95 -1.60
CA GLY A 97 13.12 20.13 -0.92
C GLY A 97 12.41 19.23 -1.90
N GLU A 98 12.77 17.93 -1.89
CA GLU A 98 12.23 16.93 -2.79
C GLU A 98 10.73 17.17 -3.07
N PRO A 99 10.34 17.50 -4.31
CA PRO A 99 8.95 17.80 -4.63
C PRO A 99 8.08 16.65 -4.17
N HIS A 100 6.93 16.98 -3.56
CA HIS A 100 6.05 15.94 -3.04
C HIS A 100 5.67 15.00 -4.20
N THR A 101 6.08 13.73 -4.12
CA THR A 101 6.10 12.82 -5.27
C THR A 101 4.74 12.58 -5.93
N ALA A 102 3.64 12.79 -5.21
CA ALA A 102 2.28 12.70 -5.77
C ALA A 102 1.81 13.97 -6.51
N ALA A 103 2.42 15.13 -6.27
CA ALA A 103 1.96 16.41 -6.80
C ALA A 103 1.89 16.44 -8.33
N PRO A 104 2.86 15.92 -9.10
CA PRO A 104 2.77 15.92 -10.57
C PRO A 104 1.54 15.18 -11.11
N SER A 105 1.11 14.09 -10.46
CA SER A 105 -0.09 13.35 -10.87
C SER A 105 -1.37 14.09 -10.53
N LEU A 106 -1.41 14.80 -9.40
CA LEU A 106 -2.54 15.65 -9.01
C LEU A 106 -2.68 16.87 -9.93
N VAL A 107 -1.57 17.49 -10.33
CA VAL A 107 -1.59 18.60 -11.31
C VAL A 107 -2.19 18.15 -12.63
N ARG A 108 -1.73 17.02 -13.18
CA ARG A 108 -2.30 16.47 -14.43
C ARG A 108 -3.79 16.14 -14.31
N LEU A 109 -4.21 15.63 -13.16
CA LEU A 109 -5.63 15.39 -12.89
C LEU A 109 -6.43 16.70 -12.98
N CYS A 110 -5.98 17.76 -12.31
CA CYS A 110 -6.63 19.07 -12.36
C CYS A 110 -6.66 19.63 -13.78
N GLU A 111 -5.55 19.53 -14.53
CA GLU A 111 -5.49 19.96 -15.93
C GLU A 111 -6.51 19.22 -16.81
N ARG A 112 -6.71 17.92 -16.57
CA ARG A 112 -7.72 17.11 -17.26
C ARG A 112 -9.14 17.46 -16.82
N ALA A 113 -9.35 17.70 -15.53
CA ALA A 113 -10.65 18.05 -14.97
C ALA A 113 -11.12 19.44 -15.41
N GLY A 114 -10.18 20.36 -15.66
CA GLY A 114 -10.46 21.78 -15.88
C GLY A 114 -10.75 22.55 -14.60
N ASP A 115 -10.53 21.93 -13.43
CA ASP A 115 -10.75 22.51 -12.12
C ASP A 115 -9.68 22.03 -11.11
N HIS A 116 -9.69 22.57 -9.89
CA HIS A 116 -8.75 22.17 -8.83
C HIS A 116 -9.47 21.73 -7.53
N GLU A 117 -10.60 21.04 -7.66
CA GLU A 117 -11.48 20.59 -6.56
C GLU A 117 -10.93 19.32 -5.84
N LEU A 118 -9.67 19.39 -5.44
CA LEU A 118 -9.01 18.35 -4.65
C LEU A 118 -9.31 18.52 -3.17
N GLN A 119 -9.73 17.43 -2.55
CA GLN A 119 -10.03 17.36 -1.12
C GLN A 119 -9.14 16.34 -0.43
N VAL A 120 -8.78 16.62 0.82
CA VAL A 120 -7.96 15.76 1.67
C VAL A 120 -8.70 15.40 2.96
N SER A 121 -8.51 14.16 3.38
CA SER A 121 -8.97 13.61 4.65
C SER A 121 -7.80 12.88 5.30
N TYR A 122 -7.69 12.91 6.63
CA TYR A 122 -6.55 12.34 7.35
C TYR A 122 -6.99 11.58 8.60
N ALA A 123 -6.17 10.62 9.03
CA ALA A 123 -6.39 9.82 10.23
C ALA A 123 -5.06 9.57 10.96
N THR A 124 -5.13 9.29 12.26
CA THR A 124 -4.00 8.86 13.10
C THR A 124 -4.23 7.42 13.59
N PRO A 125 -4.04 6.41 12.72
CA PRO A 125 -4.24 5.01 13.10
C PRO A 125 -3.32 4.61 14.25
N ARG A 126 -3.80 3.70 15.10
CA ARG A 126 -2.99 3.11 16.15
C ARG A 126 -1.72 2.48 15.56
N GLY A 127 -0.57 2.79 16.14
CA GLY A 127 0.72 2.28 15.72
C GLY A 127 1.37 3.03 14.58
N ALA A 128 0.74 4.06 14.00
CA ALA A 128 1.39 4.95 13.03
C ALA A 128 2.65 5.65 13.62
N GLU A 129 2.71 5.76 14.94
CA GLU A 129 3.85 6.24 15.72
C GLU A 129 5.03 5.27 15.79
N HIS A 130 4.83 3.97 15.56
CA HIS A 130 5.86 2.93 15.69
C HIS A 130 6.88 2.87 14.54
N GLY A 131 6.79 3.81 13.60
CA GLY A 131 7.80 4.02 12.58
C GLY A 131 7.28 3.95 11.15
N LYS A 132 8.19 4.18 10.21
CA LYS A 132 7.90 4.26 8.78
C LYS A 132 7.35 2.94 8.22
N TRP A 133 7.90 1.80 8.66
CA TRP A 133 7.46 0.49 8.21
C TRP A 133 5.97 0.25 8.50
N LYS A 134 5.52 0.60 9.71
CA LYS A 134 4.13 0.40 10.13
C LYS A 134 3.17 1.28 9.33
N ARG A 135 3.52 2.55 9.12
CA ARG A 135 2.71 3.46 8.30
C ARG A 135 2.63 3.04 6.83
N ARG A 136 3.74 2.54 6.26
CA ARG A 136 3.73 1.98 4.90
C ARG A 136 2.91 0.70 4.79
N GLY A 137 2.91 -0.14 5.82
CA GLY A 137 1.99 -1.29 5.91
C GLY A 137 0.53 -0.84 5.92
N ILE A 138 0.19 0.16 6.74
CA ILE A 138 -1.18 0.72 6.78
C ILE A 138 -1.55 1.34 5.42
N GLU A 139 -0.65 2.10 4.80
CA GLU A 139 -0.84 2.65 3.44
C GLU A 139 -1.12 1.53 2.42
N ALA A 140 -0.32 0.45 2.42
CA ALA A 140 -0.54 -0.70 1.55
C ALA A 140 -1.89 -1.40 1.81
N ALA A 141 -2.29 -1.57 3.08
CA ALA A 141 -3.58 -2.14 3.44
C ALA A 141 -4.76 -1.28 2.93
N LEU A 142 -4.67 0.04 3.06
CA LEU A 142 -5.69 0.95 2.54
C LEU A 142 -5.75 0.94 1.00
N ILE A 143 -4.60 0.81 0.33
CA ILE A 143 -4.55 0.66 -1.13
C ILE A 143 -5.20 -0.67 -1.54
N ALA A 144 -4.89 -1.76 -0.86
CA ALA A 144 -5.49 -3.07 -1.13
C ALA A 144 -7.02 -3.05 -0.95
N LEU A 145 -7.52 -2.46 0.15
CA LEU A 145 -8.95 -2.31 0.39
C LEU A 145 -9.63 -1.40 -0.65
N HIS A 146 -8.96 -0.34 -1.10
CA HIS A 146 -9.46 0.50 -2.19
C HIS A 146 -9.55 -0.28 -3.50
N ARG A 147 -8.52 -1.07 -3.84
CA ARG A 147 -8.51 -1.94 -5.03
C ARG A 147 -9.65 -2.95 -4.97
N LEU A 148 -9.83 -3.60 -3.83
CA LEU A 148 -10.95 -4.52 -3.62
C LEU A 148 -12.32 -3.86 -3.85
N ALA A 149 -12.50 -2.62 -3.38
CA ALA A 149 -13.78 -1.90 -3.50
C ALA A 149 -14.02 -1.24 -4.87
N THR A 150 -12.99 -1.12 -5.72
CA THR A 150 -13.07 -0.31 -6.96
C THR A 150 -12.49 -0.98 -8.20
N GLU A 151 -11.92 -2.17 -8.02
CA GLU A 151 -11.11 -2.93 -8.97
C GLU A 151 -9.89 -2.17 -9.53
N ARG A 152 -9.49 -1.07 -8.88
CA ARG A 152 -8.48 -0.13 -9.38
C ARG A 152 -7.58 0.42 -8.28
N SER A 153 -6.31 0.66 -8.63
CA SER A 153 -5.39 1.41 -7.76
C SER A 153 -5.83 2.88 -7.64
N PRO A 154 -5.48 3.58 -6.54
CA PRO A 154 -5.58 5.04 -6.51
C PRO A 154 -4.80 5.66 -7.67
N TRP A 155 -5.30 6.75 -8.25
CA TRP A 155 -4.80 7.27 -9.52
C TRP A 155 -3.35 7.74 -9.49
N ALA A 156 -2.92 8.32 -8.38
CA ALA A 156 -1.56 8.79 -8.14
C ALA A 156 -0.69 7.78 -7.37
N PHE A 157 -1.04 6.49 -7.43
CA PHE A 157 -0.25 5.40 -6.84
C PHE A 157 1.18 5.34 -7.44
N GLU A 158 2.15 4.89 -6.64
CA GLU A 158 3.53 4.61 -7.08
C GLU A 158 4.31 5.77 -7.71
N ARG A 159 3.85 7.03 -7.55
CA ARG A 159 4.65 8.22 -7.95
C ARG A 159 4.92 8.28 -9.46
N ARG A 160 4.15 7.56 -10.29
CA ARG A 160 4.43 7.49 -11.73
C ARG A 160 3.74 8.64 -12.47
N PRO A 161 4.50 9.41 -13.26
CA PRO A 161 3.93 10.30 -14.25
C PRO A 161 3.89 9.58 -15.59
N GLN A 162 2.92 8.70 -15.87
CA GLN A 162 2.92 8.10 -17.22
C GLN A 162 1.57 7.54 -17.68
N HIS A 163 1.22 8.03 -18.88
CA HIS A 163 0.13 7.70 -19.79
C HIS A 163 -1.26 8.24 -19.47
N ASP A 164 -1.89 8.82 -20.51
CA ASP A 164 -3.29 9.23 -20.55
C ASP A 164 -4.27 8.05 -20.45
N ASP A 165 -3.75 6.83 -20.35
CA ASP A 165 -4.52 5.62 -20.16
C ASP A 165 -4.71 5.30 -18.68
N TRP A 166 -5.65 6.03 -18.10
CA TRP A 166 -6.13 5.91 -16.72
C TRP A 166 -6.93 4.62 -16.48
N SER A 167 -7.07 3.75 -17.48
CA SER A 167 -7.79 2.47 -17.37
C SER A 167 -6.86 1.26 -17.23
N ASP A 168 -5.56 1.46 -17.43
CA ASP A 168 -4.54 0.42 -17.30
C ASP A 168 -4.24 0.15 -15.82
N HIS A 169 -4.98 -0.78 -15.22
CA HIS A 169 -4.75 -1.27 -13.87
C HIS A 169 -4.73 -2.79 -13.86
N ALA A 170 -3.94 -3.38 -12.95
CA ALA A 170 -4.09 -4.80 -12.70
C ALA A 170 -5.49 -5.05 -12.10
N PRO A 171 -6.20 -6.11 -12.52
CA PRO A 171 -7.41 -6.55 -11.82
C PRO A 171 -7.14 -6.71 -10.32
N SER A 172 -8.13 -6.42 -9.47
CA SER A 172 -8.02 -6.79 -8.06
C SER A 172 -7.93 -8.30 -7.93
N LEU A 173 -7.23 -8.76 -6.90
CA LEU A 173 -7.22 -10.17 -6.52
C LEU A 173 -8.56 -10.56 -5.91
N SER A 174 -8.87 -11.87 -5.84
CA SER A 174 -10.16 -12.34 -5.31
C SER A 174 -10.29 -12.22 -3.78
N TRP A 175 -9.18 -11.98 -3.08
CA TRP A 175 -9.09 -12.02 -1.62
C TRP A 175 -9.45 -13.38 -0.98
N ASP A 176 -9.51 -14.46 -1.78
CA ASP A 176 -9.69 -15.81 -1.25
C ASP A 176 -8.56 -16.16 -0.27
N ASN A 177 -8.91 -16.77 0.86
CA ASN A 177 -7.96 -17.15 1.89
C ASN A 177 -7.06 -16.01 2.40
N TRP A 178 -7.44 -14.73 2.28
CA TRP A 178 -6.58 -13.59 2.59
C TRP A 178 -5.91 -13.63 3.98
N ARG A 179 -6.56 -14.28 4.97
CA ARG A 179 -6.04 -14.50 6.35
C ARG A 179 -4.98 -15.60 6.46
N ASN A 180 -4.82 -16.45 5.45
CA ASN A 180 -3.84 -17.53 5.42
C ASN A 180 -2.78 -17.23 4.35
N PRO A 181 -1.78 -16.39 4.66
CA PRO A 181 -0.79 -15.92 3.70
C PRO A 181 0.19 -16.99 3.20
N GLN A 182 0.11 -18.22 3.71
CA GLN A 182 0.90 -19.36 3.27
C GLN A 182 0.09 -20.38 2.46
N SER A 183 -1.23 -20.18 2.32
CA SER A 183 -2.08 -21.05 1.50
C SER A 183 -1.61 -21.12 0.05
N GLY A 184 -1.70 -22.29 -0.57
CA GLY A 184 -1.45 -22.50 -2.00
C GLY A 184 -2.40 -21.74 -2.93
N SER A 185 -3.52 -21.25 -2.40
CA SER A 185 -4.52 -20.43 -3.11
C SER A 185 -4.73 -19.06 -2.46
N TRP A 186 -3.71 -18.54 -1.77
CA TRP A 186 -3.79 -17.23 -1.12
C TRP A 186 -4.06 -16.12 -2.14
N MET A 187 -5.08 -15.30 -1.86
CA MET A 187 -5.55 -14.20 -2.71
C MET A 187 -5.96 -14.64 -4.12
N GLY A 188 -6.36 -15.91 -4.29
CA GLY A 188 -6.82 -16.45 -5.58
C GLY A 188 -5.71 -16.69 -6.60
N LEU A 189 -4.44 -16.67 -6.20
CA LEU A 189 -3.31 -16.97 -7.06
C LEU A 189 -2.90 -18.44 -6.95
N ASP A 190 -2.42 -19.01 -8.06
CA ASP A 190 -1.87 -20.38 -8.13
C ASP A 190 -0.42 -20.39 -7.64
N TRP A 191 -0.24 -20.45 -6.33
CA TRP A 191 1.09 -20.47 -5.71
C TRP A 191 1.76 -21.83 -5.91
N THR A 192 3.03 -21.83 -6.29
CA THR A 192 3.85 -23.05 -6.39
C THR A 192 3.92 -23.77 -5.03
N PRO A 193 4.15 -25.09 -5.01
CA PRO A 193 4.49 -25.81 -3.79
C PRO A 193 5.62 -25.11 -3.02
N VAL A 194 5.53 -25.17 -1.69
CA VAL A 194 6.51 -24.57 -0.78
C VAL A 194 7.86 -25.26 -0.95
N GLN A 195 8.92 -24.46 -1.07
CA GLN A 195 10.29 -24.94 -1.27
C GLN A 195 11.24 -24.14 -0.38
N ARG A 196 12.39 -24.74 -0.01
CA ARG A 196 13.49 -24.00 0.62
C ARG A 196 14.25 -23.19 -0.43
N LEU A 197 14.75 -22.02 -0.07
CA LEU A 197 15.60 -21.21 -0.97
C LEU A 197 16.83 -21.99 -1.47
N SER A 198 17.39 -22.89 -0.66
CA SER A 198 18.48 -23.80 -1.07
C SER A 198 18.12 -24.78 -2.18
N SER A 199 16.83 -25.05 -2.38
CA SER A 199 16.31 -25.98 -3.39
C SER A 199 15.79 -25.25 -4.64
N LEU A 200 16.05 -23.95 -4.76
CA LEU A 200 15.57 -23.13 -5.87
C LEU A 200 16.01 -23.73 -7.22
N SER A 201 15.02 -24.04 -8.06
CA SER A 201 15.23 -24.44 -9.46
C SER A 201 14.44 -23.53 -10.38
N ALA A 202 15.08 -23.04 -11.45
CA ALA A 202 14.44 -22.19 -12.45
C ALA A 202 13.22 -22.85 -13.12
N SER A 203 13.17 -24.18 -13.21
CA SER A 203 12.03 -24.92 -13.76
C SER A 203 10.85 -25.06 -12.80
N SER A 204 11.03 -24.70 -11.52
CA SER A 204 10.03 -24.89 -10.46
C SER A 204 9.20 -23.63 -10.15
N VAL A 205 9.54 -22.51 -10.78
CA VAL A 205 8.92 -21.20 -10.57
C VAL A 205 8.64 -20.52 -11.90
N PRO A 206 7.67 -19.59 -11.95
CA PRO A 206 7.50 -18.75 -13.13
C PRO A 206 8.72 -17.86 -13.37
N GLU A 207 9.00 -17.52 -14.63
CA GLU A 207 10.10 -16.61 -14.99
C GLU A 207 9.88 -15.21 -14.39
N VAL A 208 8.66 -14.70 -14.55
CA VAL A 208 8.22 -13.39 -14.04
C VAL A 208 6.91 -13.56 -13.27
N GLY A 209 6.82 -12.93 -12.10
CA GLY A 209 5.62 -13.02 -11.28
C GLY A 209 5.81 -12.35 -9.92
N VAL A 210 5.10 -12.89 -8.93
CA VAL A 210 5.23 -12.52 -7.51
C VAL A 210 5.75 -13.69 -6.70
N TYR A 211 6.38 -13.39 -5.58
CA TYR A 211 6.90 -14.39 -4.67
C TYR A 211 6.77 -13.92 -3.21
N ARG A 212 6.74 -14.89 -2.30
CA ARG A 212 6.68 -14.66 -0.86
C ARG A 212 7.70 -15.55 -0.15
N ILE A 213 8.25 -15.06 0.96
CA ILE A 213 9.31 -15.72 1.75
C ILE A 213 8.91 -15.70 3.22
N TRP A 214 9.15 -16.79 3.95
CA TRP A 214 8.87 -16.91 5.38
C TRP A 214 9.73 -17.99 6.05
N ASP A 215 9.59 -18.14 7.38
CA ASP A 215 10.27 -19.18 8.16
C ASP A 215 9.40 -20.41 8.35
N GLU A 216 10.03 -21.59 8.40
CA GLU A 216 9.34 -22.87 8.63
C GLU A 216 8.56 -22.94 9.95
N ASN A 217 8.93 -22.12 10.94
CA ASN A 217 8.28 -22.10 12.26
C ASN A 217 7.40 -20.86 12.50
N ASP A 218 7.18 -20.02 11.48
CA ASP A 218 6.34 -18.83 11.58
C ASP A 218 5.10 -19.02 10.71
N ASP A 219 4.00 -19.46 11.32
CA ASP A 219 2.76 -19.85 10.61
C ASP A 219 1.93 -18.64 10.13
N GLU A 220 2.23 -17.42 10.61
CA GLU A 220 1.38 -16.25 10.39
C GLU A 220 2.09 -15.09 9.68
N THR A 221 3.42 -14.99 9.79
CA THR A 221 4.16 -13.80 9.33
C THR A 221 5.06 -14.11 8.16
N LEU A 222 4.73 -13.56 6.99
CA LEU A 222 5.67 -13.51 5.88
C LEU A 222 6.87 -12.61 6.25
N ARG A 223 8.07 -12.98 5.82
CA ARG A 223 9.25 -12.12 5.88
C ARG A 223 9.24 -11.07 4.78
N TYR A 224 8.85 -11.48 3.58
CA TYR A 224 8.94 -10.64 2.39
C TYR A 224 7.91 -11.05 1.34
N ILE A 225 7.42 -10.06 0.58
CA ILE A 225 6.64 -10.24 -0.63
C ILE A 225 7.32 -9.37 -1.70
N GLY A 226 7.52 -9.92 -2.90
CA GLY A 226 8.16 -9.20 -4.00
C GLY A 226 7.62 -9.58 -5.36
N GLU A 227 8.07 -8.84 -6.37
CA GLU A 227 7.72 -9.06 -7.77
C GLU A 227 8.96 -8.99 -8.69
N GLY A 228 8.81 -9.48 -9.93
CA GLY A 228 9.77 -9.32 -11.01
C GLY A 228 10.26 -10.66 -11.56
N SER A 229 11.51 -10.71 -12.01
CA SER A 229 12.17 -11.96 -12.39
C SER A 229 12.38 -12.83 -11.14
N VAL A 230 11.55 -13.86 -10.99
CA VAL A 230 11.42 -14.58 -9.71
C VAL A 230 12.72 -15.28 -9.34
N VAL A 231 13.36 -16.00 -10.28
CA VAL A 231 14.62 -16.71 -10.04
C VAL A 231 15.70 -15.76 -9.55
N SER A 232 15.99 -14.71 -10.32
CA SER A 232 17.04 -13.73 -9.97
C SER A 232 16.80 -13.03 -8.62
N ARG A 233 15.53 -12.75 -8.32
CA ARG A 233 15.13 -12.14 -7.05
C ARG A 233 15.26 -13.10 -5.87
N LEU A 234 14.87 -14.36 -6.02
CA LEU A 234 15.01 -15.37 -4.97
C LEU A 234 16.48 -15.72 -4.71
N GLU A 235 17.33 -15.81 -5.75
CA GLU A 235 18.78 -15.96 -5.60
C GLU A 235 19.38 -14.83 -4.76
N SER A 236 18.96 -13.59 -4.99
CA SER A 236 19.38 -12.43 -4.19
C SER A 236 18.96 -12.56 -2.73
N HIS A 237 17.80 -13.18 -2.46
CA HIS A 237 17.30 -13.41 -1.11
C HIS A 237 18.02 -14.54 -0.38
N VAL A 238 18.66 -15.49 -1.06
CA VAL A 238 19.48 -16.54 -0.38
C VAL A 238 20.53 -15.91 0.55
N ALA A 239 21.16 -14.81 0.11
CA ALA A 239 22.16 -14.09 0.90
C ALA A 239 21.57 -13.30 2.08
N ILE A 240 20.28 -12.95 2.01
CA ILE A 240 19.61 -12.05 2.98
C ILE A 240 18.77 -12.86 3.98
N ASP A 241 17.99 -13.84 3.50
CA ASP A 241 17.10 -14.71 4.28
C ASP A 241 17.77 -15.97 4.83
N GLY A 242 18.87 -16.39 4.23
CA GLY A 242 19.49 -17.68 4.48
C GLY A 242 18.86 -18.80 3.67
N GLN A 243 19.62 -19.89 3.54
CA GLN A 243 19.28 -21.04 2.69
C GLN A 243 18.05 -21.83 3.15
N ASP A 244 17.70 -21.75 4.43
CA ASP A 244 16.60 -22.50 5.04
C ASP A 244 15.24 -21.80 4.96
N ALA A 245 15.20 -20.53 4.54
CA ALA A 245 13.93 -19.82 4.40
C ALA A 245 13.06 -20.50 3.34
N LEU A 246 11.76 -20.54 3.62
CA LEU A 246 10.77 -21.08 2.72
C LEU A 246 10.32 -20.01 1.74
N PHE A 247 10.01 -20.43 0.52
CA PHE A 247 9.43 -19.57 -0.50
C PHE A 247 8.33 -20.29 -1.27
N SER A 248 7.51 -19.48 -1.93
CA SER A 248 6.54 -19.89 -2.93
C SER A 248 6.33 -18.72 -3.89
N ALA A 249 6.06 -19.03 -5.15
CA ALA A 249 5.91 -18.04 -6.23
C ALA A 249 4.60 -18.25 -6.98
N ALA A 250 4.11 -17.23 -7.68
CA ALA A 250 2.91 -17.34 -8.51
C ALA A 250 3.09 -16.55 -9.80
N SER A 251 2.60 -17.12 -10.90
CA SER A 251 2.37 -16.39 -12.14
C SER A 251 1.23 -15.41 -11.93
N LEU A 252 1.20 -14.35 -12.74
CA LEU A 252 0.06 -13.43 -12.70
C LEU A 252 -1.06 -13.89 -13.64
N PRO A 253 -2.34 -13.61 -13.31
CA PRO A 253 -3.50 -14.22 -13.97
C PRO A 253 -3.63 -13.93 -15.47
N ASP A 254 -3.02 -12.85 -15.97
CA ASP A 254 -3.14 -12.40 -17.36
C ASP A 254 -1.75 -12.20 -17.97
N PRO A 255 -1.32 -13.01 -18.96
CA PRO A 255 -0.04 -12.80 -19.66
C PRO A 255 -0.01 -11.53 -20.52
N ALA A 256 -1.16 -11.05 -21.02
CA ALA A 256 -1.27 -9.85 -21.85
C ALA A 256 -1.23 -8.56 -21.03
N ARG A 257 -1.59 -8.62 -19.74
CA ARG A 257 -1.55 -7.47 -18.81
C ARG A 257 -0.50 -7.61 -17.69
N GLY A 258 -0.24 -8.80 -17.18
CA GLY A 258 0.68 -9.10 -16.07
C GLY A 258 2.18 -9.06 -16.40
N THR A 259 2.55 -8.78 -17.65
CA THR A 259 3.95 -8.59 -18.07
C THR A 259 4.45 -7.17 -17.83
N ASN A 260 3.56 -6.18 -17.67
CA ASN A 260 3.98 -4.82 -17.35
C ASN A 260 4.34 -4.70 -15.85
N GLU A 261 5.42 -4.00 -15.55
CA GLU A 261 5.92 -3.82 -14.17
C GLU A 261 4.90 -3.16 -13.24
N LYS A 262 4.09 -2.25 -13.78
CA LYS A 262 3.06 -1.51 -13.04
C LYS A 262 2.01 -2.46 -12.45
N HIS A 263 1.54 -3.42 -13.23
CA HIS A 263 0.54 -4.40 -12.79
C HIS A 263 1.09 -5.36 -11.76
N ARG A 264 2.36 -5.77 -11.91
CA ARG A 264 3.02 -6.56 -10.87
C ARG A 264 3.12 -5.81 -9.56
N LYS A 265 3.39 -4.51 -9.64
CA LYS A 265 3.52 -3.64 -8.47
C LYS A 265 2.20 -3.37 -7.76
N ASP A 266 1.14 -3.17 -8.54
CA ASP A 266 -0.24 -3.13 -8.07
C ASP A 266 -0.57 -4.39 -7.25
N ILE A 267 -0.26 -5.57 -7.79
CA ILE A 267 -0.49 -6.86 -7.14
C ILE A 267 0.40 -7.04 -5.91
N GLU A 268 1.70 -6.70 -5.97
CA GLU A 268 2.60 -6.77 -4.83
C GLU A 268 2.07 -5.94 -3.66
N VAL A 269 1.63 -4.70 -3.91
CA VAL A 269 1.08 -3.84 -2.84
C VAL A 269 -0.25 -4.37 -2.33
N GLU A 270 -1.09 -4.95 -3.18
CA GLU A 270 -2.33 -5.61 -2.74
C GLU A 270 -2.04 -6.81 -1.81
N LEU A 271 -1.06 -7.65 -2.15
CA LEU A 271 -0.60 -8.78 -1.31
C LEU A 271 -0.01 -8.30 0.03
N ILE A 272 0.85 -7.28 0.01
CA ILE A 272 1.40 -6.66 1.23
C ILE A 272 0.28 -6.07 2.09
N GLY A 273 -0.70 -5.42 1.45
CA GLY A 273 -1.83 -4.82 2.12
C GLY A 273 -2.74 -5.86 2.78
N ALA A 274 -3.07 -6.93 2.07
CA ALA A 274 -3.86 -8.04 2.62
C ALA A 274 -3.14 -8.74 3.80
N HIS A 275 -1.83 -9.00 3.67
CA HIS A 275 -1.02 -9.53 4.77
C HIS A 275 -1.02 -8.59 5.98
N THR A 276 -0.79 -7.30 5.75
CA THR A 276 -0.80 -6.29 6.82
C THR A 276 -2.17 -6.16 7.47
N PHE A 277 -3.24 -6.27 6.69
CA PHE A 277 -4.60 -6.20 7.19
C PHE A 277 -4.94 -7.43 8.05
N GLY A 278 -4.50 -8.63 7.65
CA GLY A 278 -4.74 -9.88 8.39
C GLY A 278 -3.95 -10.03 9.67
N THR A 279 -2.68 -9.65 9.65
CA THR A 279 -1.78 -9.83 10.81
C THR A 279 -1.62 -8.56 11.65
N GLY A 280 -2.13 -7.43 11.15
CA GLY A 280 -1.89 -6.12 11.70
C GLY A 280 -0.47 -5.58 11.44
N VAL A 281 0.46 -6.33 10.86
CA VAL A 281 1.84 -5.89 10.60
C VAL A 281 2.27 -6.25 9.17
N PRO A 282 3.02 -5.38 8.47
CA PRO A 282 3.58 -5.79 7.18
C PRO A 282 4.59 -6.92 7.35
N PRO A 283 4.95 -7.61 6.25
CA PRO A 283 5.95 -8.68 6.28
C PRO A 283 7.24 -8.21 6.97
N ALA A 284 7.89 -9.11 7.71
CA ALA A 284 8.85 -8.75 8.75
C ALA A 284 10.03 -7.88 8.29
N ARG A 285 10.42 -7.95 7.02
CA ARG A 285 11.47 -7.12 6.42
C ARG A 285 10.96 -6.18 5.35
N GLN A 286 9.65 -6.19 5.08
CA GLN A 286 9.03 -5.22 4.20
C GLN A 286 9.27 -3.81 4.76
N PHE A 287 9.60 -2.87 3.87
CA PHE A 287 9.87 -1.48 4.23
C PHE A 287 11.01 -1.27 5.22
N ASN A 288 12.02 -2.16 5.21
CA ASN A 288 13.21 -2.13 6.08
C ASN A 288 12.84 -2.19 7.58
N ARG A 289 11.82 -2.97 7.93
CA ARG A 289 11.55 -3.31 9.33
C ARG A 289 12.69 -4.19 9.85
N ASP A 290 13.19 -3.86 11.04
CA ASP A 290 14.15 -4.69 11.75
C ASP A 290 13.42 -5.88 12.37
N PRO A 291 13.76 -7.14 12.02
CA PRO A 291 13.10 -8.33 12.57
C PRO A 291 13.35 -8.52 14.07
N THR A 292 14.35 -7.86 14.66
CA THR A 292 14.64 -7.90 16.10
C THR A 292 13.76 -6.95 16.92
N MET A 293 13.05 -6.01 16.28
CA MET A 293 11.99 -5.23 16.92
C MET A 293 10.75 -6.12 17.03
N GLY A 294 10.76 -6.91 18.10
CA GLY A 294 9.95 -8.10 18.32
C GLY A 294 8.45 -7.95 18.08
N SER A 295 7.87 -9.09 17.74
CA SER A 295 6.49 -9.42 18.07
C SER A 295 6.21 -8.99 19.51
N PHE A 296 5.29 -8.05 19.70
CA PHE A 296 4.60 -7.95 20.98
C PHE A 296 3.69 -9.17 21.05
N SER A 297 4.22 -10.29 21.57
CA SER A 297 3.44 -11.42 22.07
C SER A 297 2.68 -10.94 23.31
N GLY A 298 1.60 -10.20 23.05
CA GLY A 298 0.72 -9.62 24.05
C GLY A 298 -0.73 -10.00 23.83
N PHE A 299 -1.03 -11.16 23.25
CA PHE A 299 -2.34 -11.79 23.35
C PHE A 299 -2.15 -13.30 23.51
N SER A 300 -2.15 -13.72 24.78
CA SER A 300 -2.45 -15.10 25.12
C SER A 300 -3.85 -15.42 24.61
N GLN A 301 -3.94 -16.37 23.69
CA GLN A 301 -5.10 -17.25 23.64
C GLN A 301 -5.09 -18.09 24.92
N SER A 302 -5.80 -17.64 25.96
CA SER A 302 -6.32 -18.56 26.97
C SER A 302 -7.52 -17.98 27.71
N ARG A 303 -8.64 -18.68 27.48
CA ARG A 303 -9.68 -19.07 28.44
C ARG A 303 -10.81 -18.09 28.82
N LEU A 304 -11.99 -18.54 28.37
CA LEU A 304 -13.15 -18.97 29.17
C LEU A 304 -14.30 -17.96 29.37
N PHE A 305 -15.47 -18.47 28.94
CA PHE A 305 -16.87 -18.05 29.13
C PHE A 305 -17.35 -16.83 28.34
#